data_AF-A0A351X241-F1
#
_entry.id   AF-A0A351X241-F1
#
_cell.length_a   1.000
_cell.length_b   1.000
_cell.length_c   1.000
_cell.angle_alpha   90.00
_cell.angle_beta   90.00
_cell.angle_gamma   90.00
#
_symmetry.space_group_name_H-M   'P 1'
#
loop_
_entity.id
_entity.type
_entity.pdbx_description
1 polymer ?
#
loop_
_entity_poly.entity_id
_entity_poly.type
_entity_poly.pdbx_seq_one_letter_code
_entity_poly.pdbx_strand_id
1 'polypeptide(L)'
;MPFISTKLDKVMLWFKQHIWECLLAGTILLSFGLFLIAFDDYGASYDEPLFYEYADRMVDAYKKMAFGENIDSLLDFYDLPFYGPAYLIIGRLAIGGIRLVFPGLEIYNAWHTVNFATFLLGGILVYWLTRRIASKPASFIAACLFLTQPLLWGHGVMNPKDGPFMTAFLAALVTGLKMVDAFNHPGTVQRTRDDSKPGWRGGWKAATVTALVVGGILFADRVFGNFLFKPVLQSLFEFVAAPTSDAWRVPIILKLFPISGAIPLADYFSKAVKILNLVELIILLGIGLAGLIIIFRKSHPYTHWLLLAGITSGLAMAIRVLGPAAAGLVLLYAIIVKTKKLWNLVLGYVGISSVVTYAAWPFLWDSPVSSLVESIRVMASFPWNGSIRFEGNNFLPNELPFYYLPKLLTVQLTLPLILCALVGTLVLVNRIRKKEANWVSKAVLLVWFWALLLVVMILRPNLYDNFRQLLFIVPPLFAMAGASIDEIARWVKQPAVRAGMVALGLLPGIIAGFWLHPYEYVYYNTLVGWTGS
;
A
#
# COMPACT_ATOMS: atom_id res chain seq x y z
N MET A 1 45.35 21.15 4.30
CA MET A 1 43.96 20.76 3.94
C MET A 1 43.15 20.18 5.13
N PRO A 2 43.01 20.87 6.28
CA PRO A 2 42.30 20.32 7.45
C PRO A 2 40.75 20.31 7.34
N PHE A 3 40.18 21.09 6.40
CA PHE A 3 38.72 21.18 6.18
C PHE A 3 38.15 19.99 5.37
N ILE A 4 39.00 19.33 4.57
CA ILE A 4 38.59 18.17 3.75
C ILE A 4 38.61 16.89 4.62
N SER A 5 39.60 16.72 5.50
CA SER A 5 39.68 15.55 6.40
C SER A 5 38.50 15.49 7.38
N THR A 6 38.14 16.63 7.98
CA THR A 6 37.01 16.72 8.92
C THR A 6 35.64 16.44 8.29
N LYS A 7 35.46 16.71 6.99
CA LYS A 7 34.26 16.31 6.25
C LYS A 7 34.25 14.80 5.94
N LEU A 8 35.39 14.26 5.53
CA LEU A 8 35.55 12.82 5.27
C LEU A 8 35.31 11.98 6.52
N ASP A 9 35.81 12.41 7.69
CA ASP A 9 35.60 11.72 8.96
C ASP A 9 34.11 11.67 9.36
N LYS A 10 33.37 12.77 9.13
CA LYS A 10 31.92 12.82 9.36
C LYS A 10 31.17 11.88 8.42
N VAL A 11 31.56 11.82 7.15
CA VAL A 11 30.95 10.91 6.16
C VAL A 11 31.25 9.45 6.51
N MET A 12 32.49 9.12 6.88
CA MET A 12 32.86 7.77 7.31
C MET A 12 32.13 7.34 8.58
N LEU A 13 31.95 8.25 9.55
CA LEU A 13 31.17 7.97 10.76
C LEU A 13 29.70 7.73 10.43
N TRP A 14 29.11 8.57 9.58
CA TRP A 14 27.73 8.40 9.11
C TRP A 14 27.55 7.05 8.39
N PHE A 15 28.48 6.70 7.50
CA PHE A 15 28.47 5.44 6.76
C PHE A 15 28.58 4.24 7.70
N LYS A 16 29.47 4.27 8.70
CA LYS A 16 29.57 3.22 9.72
C LYS A 16 28.28 3.05 10.52
N GLN A 17 27.57 4.14 10.82
CA GLN A 17 26.29 4.09 11.55
C GLN A 17 25.14 3.53 10.69
N HIS A 18 25.19 3.74 9.38
CA HIS A 18 24.12 3.43 8.42
C HIS A 18 24.50 2.34 7.42
N ILE A 19 25.55 1.56 7.69
CA ILE A 19 26.11 0.59 6.73
C ILE A 19 25.06 -0.40 6.23
N TRP A 20 24.19 -0.89 7.11
CA TRP A 20 23.16 -1.87 6.77
C TRP A 20 22.03 -1.26 5.96
N GLU A 21 21.69 -0.01 6.24
CA GLU A 21 20.74 0.76 5.44
C GLU A 21 21.29 1.05 4.04
N CYS A 22 22.59 1.36 3.92
CA CYS A 22 23.28 1.51 2.63
C CYS A 22 23.34 0.19 1.85
N LEU A 23 23.65 -0.92 2.52
CA LEU A 23 23.65 -2.25 1.90
C LEU A 23 22.26 -2.64 1.41
N LEU A 24 21.21 -2.39 2.21
CA LEU A 24 19.83 -2.59 1.80
C LEU A 24 19.49 -1.78 0.54
N ALA A 25 19.82 -0.49 0.52
CA ALA A 25 19.61 0.36 -0.65
C ALA A 25 20.36 -0.18 -1.88
N GLY A 26 21.61 -0.62 -1.72
CA GLY A 26 22.39 -1.27 -2.77
C GLY A 26 21.73 -2.55 -3.28
N THR A 27 21.22 -3.42 -2.40
CA THR A 27 20.50 -4.64 -2.81
C THR A 27 19.19 -4.33 -3.54
N ILE A 28 18.46 -3.31 -3.12
CA ILE A 28 17.24 -2.86 -3.81
C ILE A 28 17.55 -2.36 -5.22
N LEU A 29 18.58 -1.52 -5.36
CA LEU A 29 19.02 -1.02 -6.66
C LEU A 29 19.54 -2.15 -7.57
N LEU A 30 20.30 -3.09 -7.01
CA LEU A 30 20.77 -4.27 -7.74
C LEU A 30 19.58 -5.12 -8.22
N SER A 31 18.62 -5.40 -7.35
CA SER A 31 17.42 -6.19 -7.70
C SER A 31 16.60 -5.50 -8.78
N PHE A 32 16.43 -4.17 -8.68
CA PHE A 32 15.76 -3.38 -9.71
C PHE A 32 16.53 -3.38 -11.03
N GLY A 33 17.86 -3.27 -10.99
CA GLY A 33 18.71 -3.36 -12.18
C GLY A 33 18.63 -4.72 -12.87
N LEU A 34 18.65 -5.82 -12.10
CA LEU A 34 18.46 -7.17 -12.64
C LEU A 34 17.09 -7.33 -13.29
N PHE A 35 16.03 -6.82 -12.65
CA PHE A 35 14.69 -6.77 -13.25
C PHE A 35 14.69 -5.99 -14.56
N LEU A 36 15.23 -4.77 -14.60
CA LEU A 36 15.24 -3.94 -15.81
C LEU A 36 16.02 -4.55 -16.98
N ILE A 37 17.01 -5.40 -16.72
CA ILE A 37 17.74 -6.13 -17.77
C ILE A 37 16.87 -7.23 -18.38
N ALA A 38 15.98 -7.83 -17.60
CA ALA A 38 15.20 -9.02 -17.96
C ALA A 38 13.68 -8.76 -18.05
N PHE A 39 13.24 -7.51 -17.94
CA PHE A 39 11.82 -7.16 -17.86
C PHE A 39 11.04 -7.46 -19.15
N ASP A 40 11.70 -7.43 -20.30
CA ASP A 40 11.11 -7.79 -21.61
C ASP A 40 10.85 -9.30 -21.76
N ASP A 41 11.44 -10.13 -20.90
CA ASP A 41 11.23 -11.58 -20.91
C ASP A 41 9.86 -11.97 -20.29
N TYR A 42 9.29 -11.11 -19.45
CA TYR A 42 8.00 -11.37 -18.80
C TYR A 42 6.82 -11.08 -19.74
N GLY A 43 6.05 -12.11 -20.06
CA GLY A 43 4.77 -11.98 -20.76
C GLY A 43 3.63 -11.51 -19.85
N ALA A 44 2.53 -11.08 -20.45
CA ALA A 44 1.30 -10.76 -19.74
C ALA A 44 0.63 -12.04 -19.19
N SER A 45 0.21 -12.00 -17.93
CA SER A 45 -0.61 -13.02 -17.31
C SER A 45 -2.10 -12.89 -17.70
N TYR A 46 -2.87 -13.92 -17.37
CA TYR A 46 -4.29 -14.01 -17.72
C TYR A 46 -5.14 -12.87 -17.12
N ASP A 47 -4.82 -12.43 -15.90
CA ASP A 47 -5.65 -11.47 -15.15
C ASP A 47 -5.30 -10.00 -15.48
N GLU A 48 -4.10 -9.74 -15.99
CA GLU A 48 -3.57 -8.39 -16.19
C GLU A 48 -4.38 -7.50 -17.13
N PRO A 49 -4.76 -7.95 -18.35
CA PRO A 49 -5.56 -7.13 -19.25
C PRO A 49 -6.86 -6.64 -18.59
N LEU A 50 -7.53 -7.53 -17.84
CA LEU A 50 -8.76 -7.23 -17.12
C LEU A 50 -8.53 -6.18 -16.01
N PHE A 51 -7.48 -6.34 -15.20
CA PHE A 51 -7.15 -5.38 -14.15
C PHE A 51 -6.74 -4.02 -14.71
N TYR A 52 -6.08 -3.98 -15.86
CA TYR A 52 -5.60 -2.73 -16.46
C TYR A 52 -6.75 -1.95 -17.11
N GLU A 53 -7.69 -2.63 -17.78
CA GLU A 53 -8.92 -1.99 -18.23
C GLU A 53 -9.73 -1.45 -17.03
N TYR A 54 -9.85 -2.24 -15.96
CA TYR A 54 -10.52 -1.78 -14.75
C TYR A 54 -9.82 -0.56 -14.13
N ALA A 55 -8.49 -0.52 -14.13
CA ALA A 55 -7.72 0.62 -13.65
C ALA A 55 -8.03 1.91 -14.43
N ASP A 56 -8.14 1.83 -15.77
CA ASP A 56 -8.54 2.95 -16.62
C ASP A 56 -9.96 3.43 -16.27
N ARG A 57 -10.92 2.50 -16.13
CA ARG A 57 -12.29 2.82 -15.70
C ARG A 57 -12.33 3.51 -14.35
N MET A 58 -11.52 3.06 -13.39
CA MET A 58 -11.47 3.67 -12.06
C MET A 58 -10.88 5.08 -12.10
N VAL A 59 -9.81 5.31 -12.87
CA VAL A 59 -9.29 6.68 -13.07
C VAL A 59 -10.34 7.58 -13.73
N ASP A 60 -11.09 7.06 -14.70
CA ASP A 60 -12.20 7.79 -15.32
C ASP A 60 -13.36 8.05 -14.36
N ALA A 61 -13.60 7.17 -13.37
CA ALA A 61 -14.58 7.41 -12.31
C ALA A 61 -14.21 8.64 -11.47
N TYR A 62 -12.92 8.85 -11.15
CA TYR A 62 -12.48 10.09 -10.48
C TYR A 62 -12.65 11.32 -11.37
N LYS A 63 -12.41 11.21 -12.68
CA LYS A 63 -12.65 12.33 -13.61
C LYS A 63 -14.13 12.68 -13.67
N LYS A 64 -15.01 11.70 -13.85
CA LYS A 64 -16.46 11.88 -13.85
C LYS A 64 -16.96 12.45 -12.52
N MET A 65 -16.48 11.92 -11.39
CA MET A 65 -16.76 12.47 -10.06
C MET A 65 -16.31 13.93 -9.94
N ALA A 66 -15.15 14.31 -10.51
CA ALA A 66 -14.67 15.69 -10.49
C ALA A 66 -15.65 16.65 -11.18
N PHE A 67 -16.25 16.21 -12.29
CA PHE A 67 -17.26 16.97 -13.05
C PHE A 67 -18.70 16.82 -12.51
N GLY A 68 -18.94 15.94 -11.53
CA GLY A 68 -20.28 15.65 -11.00
C GLY A 68 -21.13 14.76 -11.92
N GLU A 69 -20.48 13.90 -12.70
CA GLU A 69 -21.14 12.96 -13.62
C GLU A 69 -21.37 11.59 -12.95
N ASN A 70 -22.38 10.86 -13.45
CA ASN A 70 -22.70 9.51 -12.99
C ASN A 70 -21.57 8.51 -13.35
N ILE A 71 -21.23 7.64 -12.40
CA ILE A 71 -20.15 6.64 -12.53
C ILE A 71 -20.63 5.19 -12.61
N ASP A 72 -21.94 4.93 -12.55
CA ASP A 72 -22.51 3.58 -12.43
C ASP A 72 -22.10 2.69 -13.60
N SER A 73 -22.05 3.25 -14.81
CA SER A 73 -21.59 2.54 -16.00
C SER A 73 -20.11 2.11 -15.95
N LEU A 74 -19.31 2.73 -15.09
CA LEU A 74 -17.90 2.39 -14.88
C LEU A 74 -17.73 1.36 -13.76
N LEU A 75 -18.73 1.29 -12.87
CA LEU A 75 -18.79 0.30 -11.79
C LEU A 75 -19.43 -1.01 -12.27
N ASP A 76 -20.20 -1.04 -13.36
CA ASP A 76 -20.65 -2.31 -13.95
C ASP A 76 -19.52 -2.98 -14.75
N PHE A 77 -18.65 -3.71 -14.05
CA PHE A 77 -17.51 -4.41 -14.66
C PHE A 77 -17.14 -5.69 -13.91
N TYR A 78 -17.72 -6.82 -14.34
CA TYR A 78 -17.53 -8.13 -13.72
C TYR A 78 -17.78 -8.07 -12.19
N ASP A 79 -16.94 -8.73 -11.42
CA ASP A 79 -16.93 -8.78 -9.96
C ASP A 79 -15.91 -7.82 -9.34
N LEU A 80 -15.15 -7.09 -10.17
CA LEU A 80 -14.07 -6.20 -9.73
C LEU A 80 -14.47 -5.06 -8.79
N PRO A 81 -15.67 -4.46 -8.86
CA PRO A 81 -16.14 -3.42 -7.93
C PRO A 81 -16.19 -3.85 -6.47
N PHE A 82 -16.42 -5.14 -6.23
CA PHE A 82 -16.42 -5.73 -4.89
C PHE A 82 -15.00 -5.89 -4.31
N TYR A 83 -13.97 -5.60 -5.11
CA TYR A 83 -12.60 -5.44 -4.64
C TYR A 83 -12.23 -3.97 -4.57
N GLY A 84 -11.36 -3.65 -3.61
CA GLY A 84 -10.79 -2.32 -3.52
C GLY A 84 -9.82 -2.05 -4.69
N PRO A 85 -10.00 -0.96 -5.46
CA PRO A 85 -9.17 -0.65 -6.63
C PRO A 85 -7.96 0.24 -6.31
N ALA A 86 -7.66 0.54 -5.04
CA ALA A 86 -6.70 1.59 -4.67
C ALA A 86 -5.32 1.41 -5.32
N TYR A 87 -4.80 0.18 -5.35
CA TYR A 87 -3.53 -0.09 -5.99
C TYR A 87 -3.58 0.13 -7.50
N LEU A 88 -4.66 -0.32 -8.17
CA LEU A 88 -4.82 -0.15 -9.61
C LEU A 88 -4.89 1.33 -10.00
N ILE A 89 -5.59 2.14 -9.21
CA ILE A 89 -5.64 3.59 -9.41
C ILE A 89 -4.25 4.21 -9.27
N ILE A 90 -3.55 3.92 -8.16
CA ILE A 90 -2.20 4.44 -7.90
C ILE A 90 -1.23 4.00 -9.00
N GLY A 91 -1.28 2.72 -9.39
CA GLY A 91 -0.42 2.16 -10.43
C GLY A 91 -0.68 2.80 -11.78
N ARG A 92 -1.94 3.01 -12.15
CA ARG A 92 -2.29 3.65 -13.42
C ARG A 92 -1.82 5.10 -13.51
N LEU A 93 -1.87 5.84 -12.41
CA LEU A 93 -1.33 7.19 -12.31
C LEU A 93 0.21 7.19 -12.40
N ALA A 94 0.88 6.26 -11.71
CA ALA A 94 2.33 6.10 -11.77
C ALA A 94 2.80 5.80 -13.20
N ILE A 95 2.11 4.92 -13.92
CA ILE A 95 2.38 4.59 -15.32
C ILE A 95 2.21 5.80 -16.23
N GLY A 96 1.18 6.62 -15.99
CA GLY A 96 1.02 7.90 -16.68
C GLY A 96 2.27 8.76 -16.54
N GLY A 97 2.83 8.87 -15.33
CA GLY A 97 4.08 9.56 -15.07
C GLY A 97 5.29 8.93 -15.77
N ILE A 98 5.43 7.61 -15.72
CA ILE A 98 6.54 6.88 -16.37
C ILE A 98 6.51 7.12 -17.89
N ARG A 99 5.34 7.00 -18.51
CA ARG A 99 5.19 7.15 -19.97
C ARG A 99 5.31 8.59 -20.47
N LEU A 100 5.21 9.60 -19.59
CA LEU A 100 5.61 10.97 -19.93
C LEU A 100 7.13 11.08 -20.17
N VAL A 101 7.93 10.29 -19.43
CA VAL A 101 9.40 10.26 -19.57
C VAL A 101 9.84 9.24 -20.63
N PHE A 102 9.13 8.10 -20.72
CA PHE A 102 9.40 7.01 -21.64
C PHE A 102 8.17 6.68 -22.51
N PRO A 103 7.85 7.48 -23.54
CA PRO A 103 6.61 7.32 -24.32
C PRO A 103 6.49 5.99 -25.05
N GLY A 104 7.63 5.42 -25.47
CA GLY A 104 7.72 4.14 -26.18
C GLY A 104 7.69 2.91 -25.26
N LEU A 105 7.59 3.08 -23.94
CA LEU A 105 7.48 1.95 -23.02
C LEU A 105 6.14 1.25 -23.21
N GLU A 106 6.21 -0.05 -23.47
CA GLU A 106 5.07 -0.97 -23.58
C GLU A 106 4.24 -0.94 -22.27
N ILE A 107 2.91 -1.08 -22.37
CA ILE A 107 2.01 -0.84 -21.24
C ILE A 107 2.14 -1.91 -20.14
N TYR A 108 2.26 -3.19 -20.49
CA TYR A 108 2.51 -4.27 -19.53
C TYR A 108 3.86 -4.10 -18.86
N ASN A 109 4.91 -3.75 -19.60
CA ASN A 109 6.23 -3.47 -19.01
C ASN A 109 6.20 -2.28 -18.03
N ALA A 110 5.40 -1.25 -18.32
CA ALA A 110 5.19 -0.15 -17.38
C ALA A 110 4.49 -0.62 -16.10
N TRP A 111 3.49 -1.51 -16.21
CA TRP A 111 2.84 -2.12 -15.05
C TRP A 111 3.76 -3.04 -14.26
N HIS A 112 4.49 -3.94 -14.93
CA HIS A 112 5.52 -4.80 -14.36
C HIS A 112 6.53 -3.96 -13.55
N THR A 113 6.93 -2.79 -14.05
CA THR A 113 7.83 -1.88 -13.33
C THR A 113 7.21 -1.37 -12.02
N VAL A 114 5.93 -1.00 -12.02
CA VAL A 114 5.24 -0.52 -10.81
C VAL A 114 4.99 -1.66 -9.82
N ASN A 115 4.58 -2.84 -10.31
CA ASN A 115 4.43 -4.07 -9.50
C ASN A 115 5.75 -4.42 -8.82
N PHE A 116 6.84 -4.45 -9.58
CA PHE A 116 8.13 -4.84 -9.07
C PHE A 116 8.69 -3.80 -8.09
N ALA A 117 8.52 -2.50 -8.35
CA ALA A 117 8.86 -1.46 -7.39
C ALA A 117 8.08 -1.61 -6.06
N THR A 118 6.82 -2.03 -6.14
CA THR A 118 5.98 -2.32 -4.95
C THR A 118 6.46 -3.57 -4.19
N PHE A 119 6.92 -4.60 -4.91
CA PHE A 119 7.59 -5.76 -4.30
C PHE A 119 8.88 -5.36 -3.57
N LEU A 120 9.73 -4.53 -4.19
CA LEU A 120 10.96 -4.01 -3.57
C LEU A 120 10.69 -3.20 -2.31
N LEU A 121 9.63 -2.38 -2.30
CA LEU A 121 9.15 -1.70 -1.09
C LEU A 121 8.79 -2.72 0.01
N GLY A 122 8.18 -3.86 -0.34
CA GLY A 122 7.96 -4.97 0.57
C GLY A 122 9.25 -5.44 1.25
N GLY A 123 10.34 -5.62 0.49
CA GLY A 123 11.66 -5.98 1.04
C GLY A 123 12.21 -4.96 2.04
N ILE A 124 12.06 -3.66 1.74
CA ILE A 124 12.44 -2.57 2.66
C ILE A 124 11.61 -2.66 3.96
N LEU A 125 10.32 -2.91 3.85
CA LEU A 125 9.44 -3.00 5.01
C LEU A 125 9.70 -4.27 5.83
N VAL A 126 10.11 -5.39 5.21
CA VAL A 126 10.56 -6.60 5.93
C VAL A 126 11.78 -6.29 6.78
N TYR A 127 12.74 -5.51 6.26
CA TYR A 127 13.87 -5.03 7.07
C TYR A 127 13.37 -4.27 8.30
N TRP A 128 12.50 -3.26 8.12
CA TRP A 128 12.01 -2.44 9.24
C TRP A 128 11.16 -3.21 10.25
N LEU A 129 10.36 -4.18 9.79
CA LEU A 129 9.62 -5.09 10.65
C LEU A 129 10.58 -5.93 11.51
N THR A 130 11.58 -6.53 10.87
CA THR A 130 12.55 -7.42 11.53
C THR A 130 13.44 -6.67 12.52
N ARG A 131 13.75 -5.40 12.23
CA ARG A 131 14.50 -4.50 13.13
C ARG A 131 13.86 -4.32 14.50
N ARG A 132 12.56 -4.59 14.65
CA ARG A 132 11.87 -4.54 15.95
C ARG A 132 12.27 -5.68 16.90
N ILE A 133 12.75 -6.80 16.36
CA ILE A 133 12.98 -8.05 17.10
C ILE A 133 14.38 -8.65 16.93
N ALA A 134 15.15 -8.19 15.94
CA ALA A 134 16.49 -8.68 15.63
C ALA A 134 17.48 -7.55 15.30
N SER A 135 18.78 -7.88 15.25
CA SER A 135 19.85 -6.94 14.93
C SER A 135 19.81 -6.42 13.47
N LYS A 136 20.53 -5.32 13.17
CA LYS A 136 20.62 -4.76 11.81
C LYS A 136 21.10 -5.79 10.76
N PRO A 137 22.18 -6.56 11.00
CA PRO A 137 22.64 -7.58 10.04
C PRO A 137 21.57 -8.64 9.78
N ALA A 138 20.95 -9.18 10.84
CA ALA A 138 19.94 -10.22 10.69
C ALA A 138 18.68 -9.72 9.97
N SER A 139 18.31 -8.45 10.18
CA SER A 139 17.20 -7.81 9.47
C SER A 139 17.51 -7.60 7.98
N PHE A 140 18.77 -7.27 7.64
CA PHE A 140 19.22 -7.18 6.26
C PHE A 140 19.17 -8.55 5.57
N ILE A 141 19.69 -9.60 6.21
CA ILE A 141 19.65 -10.96 5.65
C ILE A 141 18.20 -11.46 5.48
N ALA A 142 17.30 -11.14 6.42
CA ALA A 142 15.87 -11.44 6.27
C ALA A 142 15.24 -10.75 5.05
N ALA A 143 15.61 -9.49 4.78
CA ALA A 143 15.18 -8.80 3.57
C ALA A 143 15.79 -9.41 2.30
N CYS A 144 17.06 -9.84 2.33
CA CYS A 144 17.66 -10.59 1.21
C CYS A 144 16.93 -11.91 0.94
N LEU A 145 16.56 -12.66 1.98
CA LEU A 145 15.76 -13.88 1.84
C LEU A 145 14.40 -13.59 1.19
N PHE A 146 13.75 -12.47 1.54
CA PHE A 146 12.51 -12.03 0.89
C PHE A 146 12.71 -11.69 -0.59
N LEU A 147 13.73 -10.89 -0.89
CA LEU A 147 14.02 -10.43 -2.26
C LEU A 147 14.54 -11.55 -3.17
N THR A 148 15.10 -12.62 -2.62
CA THR A 148 15.62 -13.77 -3.39
C THR A 148 14.64 -14.95 -3.39
N GLN A 149 13.44 -14.79 -2.85
CA GLN A 149 12.42 -15.84 -2.86
C GLN A 149 11.76 -15.93 -4.26
N PRO A 150 11.97 -16.99 -5.05
CA PRO A 150 11.56 -17.05 -6.46
C PRO A 150 10.06 -16.81 -6.65
N LEU A 151 9.24 -17.49 -5.83
CA LEU A 151 7.79 -17.33 -5.83
C LEU A 151 7.36 -15.87 -5.66
N LEU A 152 7.99 -15.14 -4.73
CA LEU A 152 7.65 -13.75 -4.45
C LEU A 152 8.19 -12.80 -5.52
N TRP A 153 9.34 -13.14 -6.13
CA TRP A 153 9.89 -12.39 -7.25
C TRP A 153 8.95 -12.45 -8.47
N GLY A 154 8.54 -13.65 -8.88
CA GLY A 154 7.62 -13.82 -10.01
C GLY A 154 6.26 -13.14 -9.78
N HIS A 155 5.68 -13.31 -8.59
CA HIS A 155 4.48 -12.54 -8.22
C HIS A 155 4.74 -11.04 -8.13
N GLY A 156 5.95 -10.62 -7.76
CA GLY A 156 6.35 -9.22 -7.72
C GLY A 156 6.31 -8.54 -9.07
N VAL A 157 6.45 -9.29 -10.17
CA VAL A 157 6.33 -8.76 -11.54
C VAL A 157 4.88 -8.85 -12.03
N MET A 158 4.28 -10.03 -11.96
CA MET A 158 3.06 -10.36 -12.71
C MET A 158 1.75 -10.15 -11.93
N ASN A 159 1.78 -10.01 -10.60
CA ASN A 159 0.57 -9.99 -9.78
C ASN A 159 0.20 -8.56 -9.33
N PRO A 160 -0.75 -7.87 -10.00
CA PRO A 160 -1.13 -6.50 -9.66
C PRO A 160 -2.09 -6.41 -8.46
N LYS A 161 -2.31 -7.49 -7.68
CA LYS A 161 -3.29 -7.49 -6.58
C LYS A 161 -2.73 -8.03 -5.27
N ASP A 162 -2.27 -9.27 -5.24
CA ASP A 162 -1.87 -9.93 -3.99
C ASP A 162 -0.50 -9.48 -3.48
N GLY A 163 0.49 -9.33 -4.37
CA GLY A 163 1.80 -8.78 -4.04
C GLY A 163 1.68 -7.36 -3.46
N PRO A 164 0.99 -6.44 -4.16
CA PRO A 164 0.68 -5.12 -3.63
C PRO A 164 -0.10 -5.12 -2.31
N PHE A 165 -1.08 -6.02 -2.15
CA PHE A 165 -1.80 -6.18 -0.90
C PHE A 165 -0.88 -6.60 0.25
N MET A 166 0.02 -7.57 0.02
CA MET A 166 1.03 -7.97 0.99
C MET A 166 1.91 -6.78 1.41
N THR A 167 2.40 -5.98 0.45
CA THR A 167 3.21 -4.79 0.74
C THR A 167 2.41 -3.73 1.52
N ALA A 168 1.17 -3.46 1.14
CA ALA A 168 0.31 -2.50 1.84
C ALA A 168 -0.03 -2.97 3.27
N PHE A 169 -0.33 -4.25 3.45
CA PHE A 169 -0.55 -4.86 4.77
C PHE A 169 0.71 -4.73 5.66
N LEU A 170 1.87 -5.02 5.08
CA LEU A 170 3.15 -4.87 5.77
C LEU A 170 3.44 -3.40 6.14
N ALA A 171 3.13 -2.45 5.25
CA ALA A 171 3.26 -1.02 5.51
C ALA A 171 2.33 -0.57 6.66
N ALA A 172 1.08 -1.04 6.67
CA ALA A 172 0.11 -0.80 7.73
C ALA A 172 0.61 -1.30 9.09
N LEU A 173 1.21 -2.50 9.14
CA LEU A 173 1.81 -3.04 10.36
C LEU A 173 3.05 -2.25 10.80
N VAL A 174 4.00 -1.99 9.91
CA VAL A 174 5.25 -1.28 10.26
C VAL A 174 4.95 0.13 10.78
N THR A 175 4.11 0.89 10.08
CA THR A 175 3.75 2.25 10.46
C THR A 175 2.80 2.29 11.66
N GLY A 176 1.83 1.37 11.74
CA GLY A 176 0.88 1.27 12.86
C GLY A 176 1.55 0.90 14.18
N LEU A 177 2.49 -0.06 14.17
CA LEU A 177 3.28 -0.38 15.36
C LEU A 177 4.15 0.81 15.80
N LYS A 178 4.75 1.54 14.86
CA LYS A 178 5.52 2.77 15.15
C LYS A 178 4.65 3.90 15.68
N MET A 179 3.42 4.05 15.17
CA MET A 179 2.44 5.00 15.66
C MET A 179 2.11 4.75 17.13
N VAL A 180 1.83 3.50 17.50
CA VAL A 180 1.54 3.12 18.90
C VAL A 180 2.73 3.41 19.81
N ASP A 181 3.96 3.07 19.37
CA ASP A 181 5.18 3.38 20.14
C ASP A 181 5.34 4.89 20.35
N ALA A 182 5.19 5.69 19.28
CA ALA A 182 5.33 7.14 19.32
C ALA A 182 4.25 7.83 20.17
N PHE A 183 3.06 7.25 20.22
CA PHE A 183 1.97 7.72 21.07
C PHE A 183 2.23 7.45 22.55
N ASN A 184 2.78 6.27 22.89
CA ASN A 184 3.10 5.90 24.27
C ASN A 184 4.38 6.56 24.80
N HIS A 185 5.33 6.87 23.91
CA HIS A 185 6.62 7.47 24.26
C HIS A 185 6.87 8.78 23.49
N PRO A 186 6.12 9.85 23.78
CA PRO A 186 6.26 11.11 23.04
C PRO A 186 7.64 11.77 23.21
N GLY A 187 8.39 11.47 24.28
CA GLY A 187 9.69 12.09 24.58
C GLY A 187 10.92 11.50 23.89
N THR A 188 10.82 10.34 23.24
CA THR A 188 12.00 9.68 22.60
C THR A 188 12.31 10.18 21.19
N VAL A 189 11.44 11.00 20.59
CA VAL A 189 11.68 11.58 19.27
C VAL A 189 12.18 13.00 19.45
N GLN A 190 13.51 13.14 19.51
CA GLN A 190 14.19 14.41 19.70
C GLN A 190 13.88 15.35 18.52
N ARG A 191 13.22 16.49 18.79
CA ARG A 191 13.07 17.57 17.81
C ARG A 191 14.45 18.15 17.52
N THR A 192 15.01 17.87 16.35
CA THR A 192 16.10 18.68 15.80
C THR A 192 15.50 19.92 15.13
N ARG A 193 14.95 20.85 15.90
CA ARG A 193 14.66 22.18 15.34
C ARG A 193 14.79 23.27 16.39
N ASP A 194 15.63 24.23 16.02
CA ASP A 194 15.89 25.48 16.70
C ASP A 194 14.61 26.35 16.68
N ASP A 195 13.90 26.38 17.81
CA ASP A 195 12.67 27.14 18.03
C ASP A 195 12.93 28.65 18.25
N SER A 196 14.15 29.14 18.02
CA SER A 196 14.57 30.53 18.29
C SER A 196 14.10 31.58 17.29
N LYS A 197 13.39 31.22 16.20
CA LYS A 197 12.86 32.23 15.26
C LYS A 197 11.43 32.65 15.64
N PRO A 198 11.18 33.93 15.97
CA PRO A 198 9.85 34.43 16.29
C PRO A 198 9.03 34.55 14.98
N GLY A 199 8.40 33.45 14.57
CA GLY A 199 7.53 33.43 13.39
C GLY A 199 6.15 33.97 13.70
N TRP A 200 5.84 35.18 13.21
CA TRP A 200 4.52 35.75 12.91
C TRP A 200 3.31 34.93 13.42
N ARG A 201 2.98 35.06 14.72
CA ARG A 201 2.04 34.16 15.43
C ARG A 201 0.56 34.54 15.33
N GLY A 202 0.22 35.70 14.77
CA GLY A 202 -1.16 36.23 14.74
C GLY A 202 -2.00 35.79 13.53
N GLY A 203 -1.48 35.90 12.31
CA GLY A 203 -2.27 35.73 11.08
C GLY A 203 -2.66 34.29 10.73
N TRP A 204 -1.88 33.30 11.18
CA TRP A 204 -2.10 31.89 10.80
C TRP A 204 -3.36 31.29 11.39
N LYS A 205 -3.78 31.70 12.60
CA LYS A 205 -5.02 31.18 13.19
C LYS A 205 -6.23 31.69 12.40
N ALA A 206 -6.26 32.97 12.06
CA ALA A 206 -7.30 33.55 11.22
C ALA A 206 -7.31 32.91 9.83
N ALA A 207 -6.15 32.78 9.16
CA ALA A 207 -6.05 32.15 7.85
C ALA A 207 -6.51 30.68 7.85
N THR A 208 -6.16 29.89 8.87
CA THR A 208 -6.63 28.50 8.99
C THR A 208 -8.12 28.44 9.24
N VAL A 209 -8.69 29.29 10.11
CA VAL A 209 -10.13 29.33 10.36
C VAL A 209 -10.88 29.75 9.09
N THR A 210 -10.42 30.79 8.39
CA THR A 210 -11.00 31.20 7.10
C THR A 210 -10.94 30.08 6.07
N ALA A 211 -9.80 29.38 5.95
CA ALA A 211 -9.68 28.25 5.03
C ALA A 211 -10.62 27.09 5.38
N LEU A 212 -10.82 26.79 6.66
CA LEU A 212 -11.77 25.77 7.10
C LEU A 212 -13.23 26.17 6.85
N VAL A 213 -13.59 27.44 7.10
CA VAL A 213 -14.94 27.95 6.84
C VAL A 213 -15.23 27.97 5.35
N VAL A 214 -14.34 28.54 4.54
CA VAL A 214 -14.47 28.58 3.08
C VAL A 214 -14.49 27.15 2.51
N GLY A 215 -13.58 26.28 2.96
CA GLY A 215 -13.58 24.88 2.58
C GLY A 215 -14.86 24.15 2.96
N GLY A 216 -15.40 24.41 4.15
CA GLY A 216 -16.68 23.83 4.60
C GLY A 216 -17.87 24.29 3.76
N ILE A 217 -17.92 25.57 3.40
CA ILE A 217 -18.97 26.14 2.52
C ILE A 217 -18.88 25.52 1.12
N LEU A 218 -17.69 25.48 0.52
CA LEU A 218 -17.49 24.87 -0.80
C LEU A 218 -17.80 23.36 -0.81
N PHE A 219 -17.45 22.66 0.27
CA PHE A 219 -17.77 21.24 0.42
C PHE A 219 -19.28 21.01 0.51
N ALA A 220 -19.97 21.80 1.34
CA ALA A 220 -21.42 21.72 1.45
C ALA A 220 -22.09 22.06 0.12
N ASP A 221 -21.61 23.09 -0.58
CA ASP A 221 -22.13 23.48 -1.89
C ASP A 221 -22.11 22.30 -2.86
N ARG A 222 -20.94 21.69 -3.02
CA ARG A 222 -20.75 20.52 -3.88
C ARG A 222 -21.66 19.36 -3.49
N VAL A 223 -21.70 18.99 -2.21
CA VAL A 223 -22.43 17.81 -1.73
C VAL A 223 -23.94 17.96 -1.95
N PHE A 224 -24.48 19.17 -1.81
CA PHE A 224 -25.90 19.44 -1.99
C PHE A 224 -26.24 19.98 -3.40
N GLY A 225 -25.50 19.55 -4.42
CA GLY A 225 -25.85 19.82 -5.82
C GLY A 225 -25.64 21.26 -6.27
N ASN A 226 -24.59 21.90 -5.75
CA ASN A 226 -24.19 23.28 -6.00
C ASN A 226 -25.25 24.32 -5.59
N PHE A 227 -25.88 24.14 -4.43
CA PHE A 227 -27.04 24.93 -4.00
C PHE A 227 -26.80 26.45 -3.88
N LEU A 228 -25.55 26.90 -3.69
CA LEU A 228 -25.12 28.30 -3.66
C LEU A 228 -24.73 28.79 -5.06
N PHE A 229 -23.85 28.08 -5.77
CA PHE A 229 -23.25 28.60 -6.99
C PHE A 229 -24.04 28.29 -8.27
N LYS A 230 -24.82 27.20 -8.30
CA LYS A 230 -25.67 26.86 -9.46
C LYS A 230 -26.80 27.86 -9.69
N PRO A 231 -27.54 28.37 -8.67
CA PRO A 231 -28.54 29.41 -8.88
C PRO A 231 -27.94 30.73 -9.40
N VAL A 232 -26.73 31.09 -8.96
CA VAL A 232 -25.99 32.25 -9.47
C VAL A 232 -25.64 32.05 -10.95
N LEU A 233 -25.13 30.86 -11.30
CA LEU A 233 -24.84 30.50 -12.68
C LEU A 233 -26.12 30.54 -13.55
N GLN A 234 -27.23 30.03 -13.03
CA GLN A 234 -28.52 30.03 -13.72
C GLN A 234 -29.01 31.46 -13.99
N SER A 235 -28.95 32.34 -12.98
CA SER A 235 -29.32 33.75 -13.12
C SER A 235 -28.46 34.47 -14.18
N LEU A 236 -27.17 34.15 -14.26
CA LEU A 236 -26.27 34.68 -15.29
C LEU A 236 -26.64 34.20 -16.69
N PHE A 237 -26.97 32.93 -16.86
CA PHE A 237 -27.39 32.38 -18.16
C PHE A 237 -28.78 32.89 -18.58
N GLU A 238 -29.72 33.04 -17.65
CA GLU A 238 -31.02 33.66 -17.89
C GLU A 238 -30.87 35.14 -18.32
N PHE A 239 -29.96 35.88 -17.68
CA PHE A 239 -29.63 37.25 -18.07
C PHE A 239 -29.06 37.34 -19.50
N VAL A 240 -28.25 36.35 -19.91
CA VAL A 240 -27.67 36.27 -21.27
C VAL A 240 -28.71 35.82 -22.30
N ALA A 241 -29.66 34.98 -21.91
CA ALA A 241 -30.75 34.49 -22.75
C ALA A 241 -31.88 35.51 -22.94
N ALA A 242 -31.97 36.51 -22.06
CA ALA A 242 -33.02 37.52 -22.08
C ALA A 242 -33.01 38.28 -23.42
N PRO A 243 -34.15 38.43 -24.12
CA PRO A 243 -34.22 39.23 -25.33
C PRO A 243 -33.98 40.70 -24.97
N THR A 244 -32.82 41.24 -25.33
CA THR A 244 -32.50 42.67 -25.13
C THR A 244 -32.29 43.37 -26.46
N SER A 245 -32.93 44.53 -26.62
CA SER A 245 -32.80 45.45 -27.77
C SER A 245 -31.45 46.18 -27.84
N ASP A 246 -30.59 46.01 -26.83
CA ASP A 246 -29.33 46.75 -26.67
C ASP A 246 -28.10 45.87 -26.96
N ALA A 247 -27.51 46.08 -28.13
CA ALA A 247 -26.39 45.31 -28.70
C ALA A 247 -25.06 45.36 -27.89
N TRP A 248 -24.96 46.16 -26.83
CA TRP A 248 -23.71 46.41 -26.09
C TRP A 248 -23.49 45.49 -24.88
N ARG A 249 -24.51 44.76 -24.41
CA ARG A 249 -24.43 43.91 -23.19
C ARG A 249 -23.94 42.48 -23.43
N VAL A 250 -24.05 42.01 -24.68
CA VAL A 250 -23.74 40.65 -25.14
C VAL A 250 -22.22 40.33 -25.39
N PRO A 251 -21.28 41.28 -25.65
CA PRO A 251 -19.93 40.95 -26.14
C PRO A 251 -18.98 40.27 -25.15
N ILE A 252 -19.08 40.53 -23.84
CA ILE A 252 -18.08 40.03 -22.86
C ILE A 252 -18.26 38.53 -22.60
N ILE A 253 -19.51 38.06 -22.53
CA ILE A 253 -19.82 36.65 -22.27
C ILE A 253 -19.69 35.82 -23.55
N LEU A 254 -20.09 36.36 -24.71
CA LEU A 254 -19.83 35.72 -26.03
C LEU A 254 -18.34 35.62 -26.38
N LYS A 255 -17.48 36.47 -25.81
CA LYS A 255 -16.01 36.34 -25.92
C LYS A 255 -15.44 35.20 -25.07
N LEU A 256 -16.06 34.89 -23.93
CA LEU A 256 -15.63 33.81 -23.03
C LEU A 256 -16.21 32.44 -23.45
N PHE A 257 -17.38 32.44 -24.07
CA PHE A 257 -18.03 31.26 -24.64
C PHE A 257 -18.50 31.62 -26.05
N PRO A 258 -17.75 31.28 -27.12
CA PRO A 258 -18.24 31.45 -28.48
C PRO A 258 -19.45 30.54 -28.67
N ILE A 259 -20.65 31.09 -28.45
CA ILE A 259 -21.91 30.41 -28.68
C ILE A 259 -22.06 30.32 -30.19
N SER A 260 -21.76 29.16 -30.77
CA SER A 260 -22.12 28.90 -32.15
C SER A 260 -23.62 28.64 -32.17
N GLY A 261 -24.34 29.12 -33.19
CA GLY A 261 -25.78 28.86 -33.33
C GLY A 261 -26.15 27.37 -33.49
N ALA A 262 -25.16 26.47 -33.48
CA ALA A 262 -25.32 25.03 -33.61
C ALA A 262 -25.48 24.29 -32.27
N ILE A 263 -25.17 24.92 -31.12
CA ILE A 263 -25.18 24.25 -29.80
C ILE A 263 -26.23 24.94 -28.89
N PRO A 264 -27.19 24.18 -28.31
CA PRO A 264 -28.17 24.71 -27.36
C PRO A 264 -27.52 25.39 -26.14
N LEU A 265 -28.13 26.49 -25.67
CA LEU A 265 -27.66 27.21 -24.47
C LEU A 265 -27.65 26.32 -23.22
N ALA A 266 -28.55 25.33 -23.14
CA ALA A 266 -28.59 24.34 -22.07
C ALA A 266 -27.29 23.52 -21.96
N ASP A 267 -26.64 23.22 -23.10
CA ASP A 267 -25.38 22.47 -23.10
C ASP A 267 -24.21 23.32 -22.60
N TYR A 268 -24.21 24.62 -22.91
CA TYR A 268 -23.25 25.57 -22.34
C TYR A 268 -23.43 25.73 -20.83
N PHE A 269 -24.67 25.76 -20.35
CA PHE A 269 -24.97 25.79 -18.92
C PHE A 269 -24.49 24.53 -18.22
N SER A 270 -24.79 23.35 -18.77
CA SER A 270 -24.30 22.06 -18.27
C SER A 270 -22.77 22.02 -18.20
N LYS A 271 -22.09 22.49 -19.26
CA LYS A 271 -20.62 22.62 -19.27
C LYS A 271 -20.10 23.56 -18.18
N ALA A 272 -20.76 24.68 -17.94
CA ALA A 272 -20.36 25.64 -16.91
C ALA A 272 -20.54 25.07 -15.49
N VAL A 273 -21.61 24.31 -15.22
CA VAL A 273 -21.78 23.58 -13.95
C VAL A 273 -20.67 22.54 -13.75
N LYS A 274 -20.28 21.81 -14.80
CA LYS A 274 -19.14 20.87 -14.73
C LYS A 274 -17.83 21.57 -14.38
N ILE A 275 -17.56 22.73 -14.98
CA ILE A 275 -16.36 23.53 -14.69
C ILE A 275 -16.39 24.04 -13.24
N LEU A 276 -17.54 24.52 -12.77
CA LEU A 276 -17.74 24.94 -11.38
C LEU A 276 -17.38 23.79 -10.41
N ASN A 277 -17.91 22.59 -10.65
CA ASN A 277 -17.59 21.40 -9.88
C ASN A 277 -16.08 21.10 -9.88
N LEU A 278 -15.41 21.20 -11.03
CA LEU A 278 -13.97 20.99 -11.10
C LEU A 278 -13.20 22.04 -10.27
N VAL A 279 -13.57 23.31 -10.38
CA VAL A 279 -12.91 24.42 -9.67
C VAL A 279 -13.08 24.29 -8.16
N GLU A 280 -14.29 24.00 -7.68
CA GLU A 280 -14.55 23.74 -6.25
C GLU A 280 -13.70 22.59 -5.74
N LEU A 281 -13.62 21.49 -6.47
CA LEU A 281 -12.80 20.35 -6.09
C LEU A 281 -11.30 20.73 -6.01
N ILE A 282 -10.78 21.48 -6.98
CA ILE A 282 -9.37 21.94 -6.96
C ILE A 282 -9.10 22.80 -5.73
N ILE A 283 -10.01 23.72 -5.39
CA ILE A 283 -9.87 24.56 -4.19
C ILE A 283 -9.89 23.72 -2.92
N LEU A 284 -10.82 22.76 -2.82
CA LEU A 284 -10.92 21.84 -1.68
C LEU A 284 -9.65 20.99 -1.52
N LEU A 285 -9.13 20.44 -2.61
CA LEU A 285 -7.87 19.69 -2.62
C LEU A 285 -6.68 20.58 -2.22
N GLY A 286 -6.65 21.83 -2.69
CA GLY A 286 -5.63 22.81 -2.32
C GLY A 286 -5.65 23.14 -0.83
N ILE A 287 -6.83 23.38 -0.25
CA ILE A 287 -7.01 23.61 1.19
C ILE A 287 -6.59 22.37 1.99
N GLY A 288 -7.01 21.17 1.55
CA GLY A 288 -6.64 19.91 2.18
C GLY A 288 -5.12 19.66 2.17
N LEU A 289 -4.47 19.87 1.03
CA LEU A 289 -3.01 19.73 0.88
C LEU A 289 -2.25 20.74 1.75
N ALA A 290 -2.68 22.00 1.77
CA ALA A 290 -2.10 23.02 2.64
C ALA A 290 -2.25 22.64 4.12
N GLY A 291 -3.42 22.12 4.50
CA GLY A 291 -3.69 21.58 5.84
C GLY A 291 -2.73 20.44 6.21
N LEU A 292 -2.56 19.45 5.33
CA LEU A 292 -1.63 18.33 5.52
C LEU A 292 -0.18 18.81 5.66
N ILE A 293 0.27 19.76 4.84
CA ILE A 293 1.63 20.33 4.93
C ILE A 293 1.83 21.05 6.26
N ILE A 294 0.83 21.83 6.71
CA ILE A 294 0.89 22.54 8.00
C ILE A 294 0.94 21.55 9.16
N ILE A 295 0.09 20.51 9.14
CA ILE A 295 0.12 19.43 10.12
C ILE A 295 1.51 18.80 10.11
N PHE A 296 2.01 18.37 8.95
CA PHE A 296 3.32 17.73 8.85
C PHE A 296 4.45 18.63 9.37
N ARG A 297 4.40 19.94 9.15
CA ARG A 297 5.44 20.87 9.62
C ARG A 297 5.38 21.21 11.11
N LYS A 298 4.18 21.29 11.69
CA LYS A 298 3.98 21.85 13.05
C LYS A 298 3.63 20.80 14.11
N SER A 299 3.15 19.63 13.71
CA SER A 299 2.60 18.64 14.64
C SER A 299 3.69 17.76 15.28
N HIS A 300 3.31 17.10 16.38
CA HIS A 300 4.16 16.15 17.09
C HIS A 300 4.49 14.94 16.20
N PRO A 301 5.69 14.32 16.29
CA PRO A 301 6.06 13.14 15.48
C PRO A 301 5.03 12.00 15.47
N TYR A 302 4.29 11.83 16.57
CA TYR A 302 3.14 10.91 16.64
C TYR A 302 2.13 11.14 15.50
N THR A 303 1.81 12.39 15.19
CA THR A 303 0.83 12.77 14.17
C THR A 303 1.26 12.31 12.78
N HIS A 304 2.57 12.35 12.49
CA HIS A 304 3.11 11.83 11.22
C HIS A 304 2.88 10.33 11.13
N TRP A 305 3.19 9.60 12.19
CA TRP A 305 2.96 8.14 12.23
C TRP A 305 1.48 7.79 12.22
N LEU A 306 0.61 8.60 12.85
CA LEU A 306 -0.83 8.43 12.81
C LEU A 306 -1.37 8.57 11.37
N LEU A 307 -0.94 9.61 10.66
CA LEU A 307 -1.30 9.82 9.25
C LEU A 307 -0.78 8.67 8.37
N LEU A 308 0.50 8.30 8.51
CA LEU A 308 1.10 7.22 7.73
C LEU A 308 0.43 5.86 8.00
N ALA A 309 0.15 5.56 9.27
CA ALA A 309 -0.56 4.34 9.66
C ALA A 309 -1.98 4.32 9.11
N GLY A 310 -2.72 5.43 9.25
CA GLY A 310 -4.08 5.54 8.72
C GLY A 310 -4.12 5.40 7.19
N ILE A 311 -3.21 6.08 6.47
CA ILE A 311 -3.13 5.99 5.01
C ILE A 311 -2.80 4.57 4.56
N THR A 312 -1.74 3.97 5.09
CA THR A 312 -1.33 2.62 4.67
C THR A 312 -2.38 1.56 5.02
N SER A 313 -3.05 1.70 6.16
CA SER A 313 -4.14 0.78 6.57
C SER A 313 -5.39 0.97 5.72
N GLY A 314 -5.78 2.23 5.44
CA GLY A 314 -6.91 2.54 4.57
C GLY A 314 -6.67 2.07 3.13
N LEU A 315 -5.45 2.21 2.61
CA LEU A 315 -5.05 1.65 1.32
C LEU A 315 -5.08 0.12 1.33
N ALA A 316 -4.58 -0.56 2.38
CA ALA A 316 -4.67 -2.00 2.47
C ALA A 316 -6.13 -2.51 2.44
N MET A 317 -7.03 -1.83 3.16
CA MET A 317 -8.48 -2.11 3.11
C MET A 317 -9.08 -1.87 1.73
N ALA A 318 -8.60 -0.87 1.01
CA ALA A 318 -9.02 -0.54 -0.35
C ALA A 318 -8.22 -1.27 -1.44
N ILE A 319 -7.48 -2.33 -1.11
CA ILE A 319 -6.89 -3.27 -2.09
C ILE A 319 -7.57 -4.64 -1.97
N ARG A 320 -7.76 -5.14 -0.74
CA ARG A 320 -8.55 -6.37 -0.50
C ARG A 320 -9.38 -6.25 0.77
N VAL A 321 -10.52 -6.94 0.77
CA VAL A 321 -11.48 -7.03 1.88
C VAL A 321 -10.85 -7.50 3.21
N LEU A 322 -9.75 -8.26 3.17
CA LEU A 322 -9.02 -8.69 4.37
C LEU A 322 -8.07 -7.63 4.95
N GLY A 323 -7.94 -6.45 4.33
CA GLY A 323 -7.12 -5.35 4.83
C GLY A 323 -7.42 -4.89 6.27
N PRO A 324 -8.66 -4.94 6.79
CA PRO A 324 -8.95 -4.62 8.18
C PRO A 324 -8.21 -5.50 9.21
N ALA A 325 -7.78 -6.71 8.83
CA ALA A 325 -6.97 -7.55 9.72
C ALA A 325 -5.63 -6.90 10.10
N ALA A 326 -5.03 -6.07 9.23
CA ALA A 326 -3.83 -5.31 9.57
C ALA A 326 -4.10 -4.32 10.71
N ALA A 327 -5.20 -3.57 10.60
CA ALA A 327 -5.63 -2.65 11.65
C ALA A 327 -5.96 -3.38 12.96
N GLY A 328 -6.61 -4.55 12.87
CA GLY A 328 -6.86 -5.42 14.01
C GLY A 328 -5.58 -5.81 14.77
N LEU A 329 -4.51 -6.20 14.05
CA LEU A 329 -3.22 -6.53 14.67
C LEU A 329 -2.54 -5.31 15.32
N VAL A 330 -2.64 -4.13 14.72
CA VAL A 330 -2.12 -2.87 15.30
C VAL A 330 -2.88 -2.50 16.57
N LEU A 331 -4.21 -2.64 16.56
CA LEU A 331 -5.04 -2.38 17.74
C LEU A 331 -4.79 -3.41 18.84
N LEU A 332 -4.62 -4.69 18.50
CA LEU A 332 -4.20 -5.73 19.43
C LEU A 332 -2.87 -5.37 20.10
N TYR A 333 -1.89 -4.91 19.32
CA TYR A 333 -0.63 -4.39 19.86
C TYR A 333 -0.87 -3.26 20.85
N ALA A 334 -1.66 -2.25 20.47
CA ALA A 334 -1.98 -1.08 21.31
C ALA A 334 -2.64 -1.45 22.64
N ILE A 335 -3.53 -2.44 22.63
CA ILE A 335 -4.20 -2.99 23.81
C ILE A 335 -3.19 -3.70 24.72
N ILE A 336 -2.36 -4.59 24.17
CA ILE A 336 -1.43 -5.40 24.98
C ILE A 336 -0.34 -4.53 25.62
N VAL A 337 0.14 -3.49 24.93
CA VAL A 337 1.11 -2.51 25.51
C VAL A 337 0.45 -1.52 26.48
N LYS A 338 -0.86 -1.65 26.76
CA LYS A 338 -1.62 -0.81 27.70
C LYS A 338 -1.55 0.68 27.38
N THR A 339 -1.85 1.01 26.13
CA THR A 339 -1.81 2.39 25.63
C THR A 339 -2.78 3.29 26.41
N LYS A 340 -2.26 4.38 26.99
CA LYS A 340 -3.09 5.38 27.70
C LYS A 340 -3.94 6.17 26.71
N LYS A 341 -5.19 6.49 27.04
CA LYS A 341 -6.12 7.18 26.11
C LYS A 341 -6.27 6.44 24.77
N LEU A 342 -6.36 5.11 24.82
CA LEU A 342 -6.52 4.24 23.65
C LEU A 342 -7.60 4.73 22.68
N TRP A 343 -8.74 5.21 23.19
CA TRP A 343 -9.83 5.74 22.37
C TRP A 343 -9.41 6.89 21.45
N ASN A 344 -8.52 7.78 21.87
CA ASN A 344 -8.06 8.88 21.01
C ASN A 344 -7.20 8.35 19.85
N LEU A 345 -6.36 7.35 20.12
CA LEU A 345 -5.57 6.69 19.09
C LEU A 345 -6.48 5.92 18.13
N VAL A 346 -7.44 5.15 18.66
CA VAL A 346 -8.40 4.38 17.87
C VAL A 346 -9.22 5.29 16.97
N LEU A 347 -9.84 6.34 17.51
CA LEU A 347 -10.66 7.27 16.74
C LEU A 347 -9.85 7.96 15.64
N GLY A 348 -8.63 8.41 15.93
CA GLY A 348 -7.77 9.01 14.92
C GLY A 348 -7.35 8.01 13.83
N TYR A 349 -6.90 6.82 14.24
CA TYR A 349 -6.37 5.81 13.34
C TYR A 349 -7.46 5.21 12.44
N VAL A 350 -8.58 4.80 13.03
CA VAL A 350 -9.74 4.27 12.30
C VAL A 350 -10.36 5.37 11.45
N GLY A 351 -10.53 6.59 11.97
CA GLY A 351 -11.08 7.70 11.21
C GLY A 351 -10.28 8.02 9.94
N ILE A 352 -8.96 8.13 10.03
CA ILE A 352 -8.10 8.35 8.85
C ILE A 352 -8.16 7.16 7.90
N SER A 353 -8.09 5.92 8.43
CA SER A 353 -8.16 4.71 7.60
C SER A 353 -9.47 4.64 6.82
N SER A 354 -10.61 4.89 7.47
CA SER A 354 -11.94 4.90 6.84
C SER A 354 -12.07 5.97 5.77
N VAL A 355 -11.57 7.19 6.02
CA VAL A 355 -11.56 8.27 5.00
C VAL A 355 -10.74 7.86 3.78
N VAL A 356 -9.56 7.27 4.00
CA VAL A 356 -8.69 6.82 2.90
C VAL A 356 -9.33 5.65 2.14
N THR A 357 -9.94 4.69 2.83
CA THR A 357 -10.65 3.58 2.18
C THR A 357 -11.81 4.07 1.33
N TYR A 358 -12.65 4.96 1.87
CA TYR A 358 -13.76 5.56 1.15
C TYR A 358 -13.28 6.34 -0.08
N ALA A 359 -12.25 7.18 0.09
CA ALA A 359 -11.71 7.99 -1.00
C ALA A 359 -11.07 7.13 -2.11
N ALA A 360 -10.50 5.97 -1.76
CA ALA A 360 -9.78 5.09 -2.68
C ALA A 360 -10.65 3.97 -3.28
N TRP A 361 -11.95 3.91 -2.96
CA TRP A 361 -12.85 2.85 -3.41
C TRP A 361 -14.18 3.42 -3.93
N PRO A 362 -14.25 3.75 -5.24
CA PRO A 362 -15.42 4.39 -5.85
C PRO A 362 -16.76 3.69 -5.66
N PHE A 363 -16.76 2.35 -5.58
CA PHE A 363 -17.95 1.54 -5.30
C PHE A 363 -18.64 1.90 -3.96
N LEU A 364 -17.92 2.52 -3.03
CA LEU A 364 -18.45 2.94 -1.74
C LEU A 364 -19.10 4.33 -1.76
N TRP A 365 -19.00 5.11 -2.85
CA TRP A 365 -19.39 6.53 -2.84
C TRP A 365 -20.90 6.75 -2.76
N ASP A 366 -21.69 5.92 -3.44
CA ASP A 366 -23.15 6.09 -3.47
C ASP A 366 -23.79 5.58 -2.17
N SER A 367 -23.44 4.37 -1.75
CA SER A 367 -24.02 3.76 -0.54
C SER A 367 -22.95 3.07 0.33
N PRO A 368 -22.18 3.83 1.14
CA PRO A 368 -20.92 3.36 1.71
C PRO A 368 -21.03 2.12 2.60
N VAL A 369 -22.08 2.06 3.42
CA VAL A 369 -22.27 0.96 4.38
C VAL A 369 -22.82 -0.27 3.68
N SER A 370 -23.84 -0.13 2.83
CA SER A 370 -24.43 -1.23 2.07
C SER A 370 -23.43 -1.84 1.10
N SER A 371 -22.75 -1.04 0.28
CA SER A 371 -21.73 -1.51 -0.67
C SER A 371 -20.55 -2.22 0.02
N LEU A 372 -20.15 -1.77 1.21
CA LEU A 372 -19.11 -2.45 1.98
C LEU A 372 -19.58 -3.82 2.50
N VAL A 373 -20.78 -3.88 3.06
CA VAL A 373 -21.38 -5.14 3.55
C VAL A 373 -21.58 -6.12 2.40
N GLU A 374 -22.02 -5.62 1.24
CA GLU A 374 -22.17 -6.41 0.01
C GLU A 374 -20.82 -6.96 -0.46
N SER A 375 -19.79 -6.10 -0.57
CA SER A 375 -18.42 -6.52 -0.90
C SER A 375 -17.90 -7.62 0.04
N ILE A 376 -18.12 -7.48 1.35
CA ILE A 376 -17.71 -8.51 2.33
C ILE A 376 -18.47 -9.82 2.09
N ARG A 377 -19.79 -9.76 1.87
CA ARG A 377 -20.63 -10.93 1.65
C ARG A 377 -20.23 -11.68 0.38
N VAL A 378 -20.09 -10.97 -0.74
CA VAL A 378 -19.71 -11.55 -2.04
C VAL A 378 -18.31 -12.16 -1.97
N MET A 379 -17.36 -11.47 -1.32
CA MET A 379 -15.98 -11.95 -1.24
C MET A 379 -15.75 -13.08 -0.24
N ALA A 380 -16.57 -13.19 0.81
CA ALA A 380 -16.48 -14.28 1.78
C ALA A 380 -16.85 -15.64 1.15
N SER A 381 -17.76 -15.65 0.19
CA SER A 381 -18.21 -16.86 -0.52
C SER A 381 -18.04 -16.71 -2.03
N PHE A 382 -16.87 -16.25 -2.46
CA PHE A 382 -16.63 -15.99 -3.88
C PHE A 382 -16.89 -17.27 -4.70
N PRO A 383 -17.82 -17.25 -5.67
CA PRO A 383 -18.31 -18.45 -6.34
C PRO A 383 -17.42 -18.84 -7.53
N TRP A 384 -16.16 -19.18 -7.25
CA TRP A 384 -15.29 -19.76 -8.26
C TRP A 384 -15.51 -21.27 -8.29
N ASN A 385 -15.97 -21.80 -9.43
CA ASN A 385 -16.33 -23.22 -9.58
C ASN A 385 -15.23 -24.05 -10.28
N GLY A 386 -13.99 -23.54 -10.32
CA GLY A 386 -12.88 -24.25 -10.93
C GLY A 386 -12.38 -25.43 -10.07
N SER A 387 -11.88 -26.46 -10.74
CA SER A 387 -11.26 -27.61 -10.07
C SER A 387 -9.79 -27.30 -9.77
N ILE A 388 -9.36 -27.58 -8.54
CA ILE A 388 -7.99 -27.39 -8.07
C ILE A 388 -7.30 -28.73 -8.00
N ARG A 389 -6.22 -28.87 -8.76
CA ARG A 389 -5.41 -30.08 -8.74
C ARG A 389 -4.43 -30.04 -7.56
N PHE A 390 -4.53 -30.99 -6.65
CA PHE A 390 -3.66 -31.10 -5.48
C PHE A 390 -3.40 -32.58 -5.14
N GLU A 391 -2.11 -32.94 -5.00
CA GLU A 391 -1.66 -34.32 -4.73
C GLU A 391 -2.29 -35.38 -5.67
N GLY A 392 -2.44 -35.03 -6.95
CA GLY A 392 -3.00 -35.91 -7.98
C GLY A 392 -4.54 -35.97 -8.02
N ASN A 393 -5.22 -35.37 -7.04
CA ASN A 393 -6.67 -35.31 -6.96
C ASN A 393 -7.20 -33.94 -7.39
N ASN A 394 -8.49 -33.90 -7.75
CA ASN A 394 -9.23 -32.68 -8.08
C ASN A 394 -10.12 -32.32 -6.90
N PHE A 395 -9.98 -31.11 -6.38
CA PHE A 395 -10.77 -30.57 -5.28
C PHE A 395 -11.56 -29.35 -5.73
N LEU A 396 -12.74 -29.15 -5.16
CA LEU A 396 -13.40 -27.85 -5.20
C LEU A 396 -12.71 -26.88 -4.21
N PRO A 397 -12.81 -25.56 -4.42
CA PRO A 397 -12.15 -24.55 -3.57
C PRO A 397 -12.51 -24.61 -2.09
N ASN A 398 -13.73 -25.05 -1.79
CA ASN A 398 -14.27 -25.21 -0.44
C ASN A 398 -13.99 -26.61 0.17
N GLU A 399 -13.44 -27.54 -0.61
CA GLU A 399 -13.18 -28.93 -0.21
C GLU A 399 -11.70 -29.22 0.03
N LEU A 400 -10.85 -28.20 -0.06
CA LEU A 400 -9.41 -28.36 0.11
C LEU A 400 -9.08 -28.94 1.50
N PRO A 401 -8.09 -29.86 1.58
CA PRO A 401 -7.71 -30.45 2.84
C PRO A 401 -7.12 -29.40 3.79
N PHE A 402 -7.29 -29.58 5.10
CA PHE A 402 -6.81 -28.63 6.11
C PHE A 402 -5.30 -28.35 6.02
N TYR A 403 -4.52 -29.29 5.49
CA TYR A 403 -3.07 -29.19 5.33
C TYR A 403 -2.63 -28.59 3.98
N TYR A 404 -3.56 -28.19 3.11
CA TYR A 404 -3.27 -27.60 1.79
C TYR A 404 -2.29 -26.43 1.89
N LEU A 405 -2.62 -25.41 2.68
CA LEU A 405 -1.76 -24.24 2.86
C LEU A 405 -0.42 -24.58 3.55
N PRO A 406 -0.39 -25.31 4.69
CA PRO A 406 0.88 -25.77 5.28
C PRO A 406 1.78 -26.51 4.28
N LYS A 407 1.21 -27.38 3.44
CA LYS A 407 1.96 -28.11 2.42
C LYS A 407 2.55 -27.14 1.39
N LEU A 408 1.73 -26.25 0.83
CA LEU A 408 2.19 -25.29 -0.19
C LEU A 408 3.26 -24.34 0.34
N LEU A 409 3.12 -23.82 1.55
CA LEU A 409 4.18 -23.03 2.20
C LEU A 409 5.48 -23.84 2.36
N THR A 410 5.36 -25.14 2.64
CA THR A 410 6.52 -26.03 2.82
C THR A 410 7.21 -26.36 1.49
N VAL A 411 6.47 -26.43 0.38
CA VAL A 411 7.04 -26.85 -0.92
C VAL A 411 7.34 -25.69 -1.85
N GLN A 412 6.74 -24.51 -1.70
CA GLN A 412 6.96 -23.35 -2.57
C GLN A 412 7.78 -22.23 -1.92
N LEU A 413 8.17 -22.38 -0.65
CA LEU A 413 9.17 -21.52 -0.04
C LEU A 413 10.56 -22.18 -0.10
N THR A 414 11.61 -21.38 -0.12
CA THR A 414 12.98 -21.93 -0.12
C THR A 414 13.23 -22.67 1.21
N LEU A 415 13.93 -23.81 1.14
CA LEU A 415 14.19 -24.62 2.33
C LEU A 415 14.94 -23.87 3.44
N PRO A 416 15.95 -23.02 3.14
CA PRO A 416 16.58 -22.18 4.15
C PRO A 416 15.60 -21.26 4.89
N LEU A 417 14.65 -20.65 4.19
CA LEU A 417 13.62 -19.80 4.80
C LEU A 417 12.75 -20.60 5.77
N ILE A 418 12.25 -21.77 5.35
CA ILE A 418 11.39 -22.62 6.19
C ILE A 418 12.12 -23.03 7.47
N LEU A 419 13.35 -23.55 7.34
CA LEU A 419 14.15 -23.98 8.49
C LEU A 419 14.46 -22.81 9.43
N CYS A 420 14.89 -21.68 8.89
CA CYS A 420 15.18 -20.49 9.69
C CYS A 420 13.91 -19.93 10.37
N ALA A 421 12.76 -19.97 9.72
CA ALA A 421 11.50 -19.49 10.30
C ALA A 421 10.97 -20.41 11.41
N LEU A 422 11.13 -21.74 11.28
CA LEU A 422 10.78 -22.70 12.33
C LEU A 422 11.67 -22.53 13.56
N VAL A 423 13.00 -22.48 13.39
CA VAL A 423 13.93 -22.18 14.48
C VAL A 423 13.63 -20.79 15.07
N GLY A 424 13.34 -19.82 14.22
CA GLY A 424 12.97 -18.46 14.58
C GLY A 424 11.74 -18.40 15.47
N THR A 425 10.72 -19.19 15.16
CA THR A 425 9.51 -19.35 15.96
C THR A 425 9.87 -19.79 17.38
N LEU A 426 10.70 -20.84 17.52
CA LEU A 426 11.13 -21.35 18.82
C LEU A 426 11.93 -20.31 19.61
N VAL A 427 12.83 -19.58 18.93
CA VAL A 427 13.59 -18.47 19.53
C VAL A 427 12.63 -17.39 20.04
N LEU A 428 11.67 -16.95 19.24
CA LEU A 428 10.71 -15.91 19.64
C LEU A 428 9.83 -16.36 20.80
N VAL A 429 9.32 -17.60 20.78
CA VAL A 429 8.53 -18.16 21.89
C VAL A 429 9.34 -18.14 23.19
N ASN A 430 10.61 -18.57 23.14
CA ASN A 430 11.50 -18.54 24.31
C ASN A 430 11.73 -17.11 24.81
N ARG A 431 12.01 -16.15 23.91
CA ARG A 431 12.21 -14.73 24.24
C ARG A 431 10.94 -14.07 24.81
N ILE A 432 9.75 -14.49 24.36
CA ILE A 432 8.45 -14.05 24.90
C ILE A 432 8.23 -14.62 26.31
N ARG A 433 8.48 -15.93 26.51
CA ARG A 433 8.37 -16.57 27.84
C ARG A 433 9.27 -15.88 28.87
N LYS A 434 10.47 -15.47 28.45
CA LYS A 434 11.42 -14.70 29.27
C LYS A 434 11.07 -13.21 29.43
N LYS A 435 9.99 -12.73 28.81
CA LYS A 435 9.55 -11.32 28.80
C LYS A 435 10.67 -10.33 28.44
N GLU A 436 11.52 -10.71 27.48
CA GLU A 436 12.55 -9.81 26.97
C GLU A 436 11.95 -8.53 26.37
N ALA A 437 12.78 -7.50 26.14
CA ALA A 437 12.36 -6.27 25.49
C ALA A 437 11.55 -6.52 24.20
N ASN A 438 10.53 -5.69 23.96
CA ASN A 438 9.61 -5.77 22.82
C ASN A 438 8.89 -7.14 22.67
N TRP A 439 8.67 -7.89 23.76
CA TRP A 439 7.97 -9.18 23.69
C TRP A 439 6.59 -9.09 23.02
N VAL A 440 5.88 -7.97 23.16
CA VAL A 440 4.58 -7.77 22.50
C VAL A 440 4.71 -7.72 20.98
N SER A 441 5.75 -7.06 20.44
CA SER A 441 6.02 -7.08 19.00
C SER A 441 6.31 -8.51 18.51
N LYS A 442 7.06 -9.30 19.30
CA LYS A 442 7.34 -10.71 19.00
C LYS A 442 6.04 -11.54 19.00
N ALA A 443 5.16 -11.32 19.96
CA ALA A 443 3.88 -12.01 20.07
C ALA A 443 2.94 -11.67 18.90
N VAL A 444 2.84 -10.40 18.51
CA VAL A 444 2.01 -9.98 17.37
C VAL A 444 2.48 -10.62 16.07
N LEU A 445 3.79 -10.79 15.85
CA LEU A 445 4.32 -11.52 14.68
C LEU A 445 3.91 -13.00 14.68
N LEU A 446 3.98 -13.67 15.84
CA LEU A 446 3.53 -15.05 15.96
C LEU A 446 2.03 -15.19 15.74
N VAL A 447 1.23 -14.26 16.27
CA VAL A 447 -0.23 -14.24 16.05
C VAL A 447 -0.54 -14.00 14.57
N TRP A 448 0.14 -13.04 13.93
CA TRP A 448 -0.07 -12.73 12.52
C TRP A 448 0.15 -13.96 11.63
N PHE A 449 1.23 -14.72 11.82
CA PHE A 449 1.43 -15.92 11.00
C PHE A 449 0.64 -17.14 11.51
N TRP A 450 0.92 -17.59 12.74
CA TRP A 450 0.43 -18.88 13.22
C TRP A 450 -1.06 -18.89 13.52
N ALA A 451 -1.63 -17.79 14.04
CA ALA A 451 -3.08 -17.76 14.29
C ALA A 451 -3.85 -17.66 12.98
N LEU A 452 -3.39 -16.85 12.00
CA LEU A 452 -4.04 -16.82 10.69
C LEU A 452 -3.88 -18.13 9.92
N LEU A 453 -2.72 -18.78 10.00
CA LEU A 453 -2.54 -20.12 9.43
C LEU A 453 -3.56 -21.10 10.02
N LEU A 454 -3.70 -21.13 11.35
CA LEU A 454 -4.66 -21.99 12.03
C LEU A 454 -6.11 -21.67 11.63
N VAL A 455 -6.47 -20.38 11.52
CA VAL A 455 -7.79 -19.95 11.05
C VAL A 455 -8.06 -20.47 9.64
N VAL A 456 -7.10 -20.40 8.72
CA VAL A 456 -7.26 -20.94 7.36
C VAL A 456 -7.40 -22.46 7.37
N MET A 457 -6.61 -23.17 8.18
CA MET A 457 -6.70 -24.64 8.31
C MET A 457 -8.07 -25.09 8.84
N ILE A 458 -8.67 -24.33 9.76
CA ILE A 458 -9.97 -24.64 10.37
C ILE A 458 -11.12 -24.22 9.45
N LEU A 459 -11.13 -22.98 8.99
CA LEU A 459 -12.25 -22.41 8.23
C LEU A 459 -12.27 -22.85 6.76
N ARG A 460 -11.12 -23.25 6.20
CA ARG A 460 -10.95 -23.69 4.81
C ARG A 460 -11.66 -22.74 3.82
N PRO A 461 -11.29 -21.45 3.80
CA PRO A 461 -11.89 -20.49 2.89
C PRO A 461 -11.66 -20.92 1.43
N ASN A 462 -12.50 -20.43 0.52
CA ASN A 462 -12.32 -20.67 -0.92
C ASN A 462 -10.96 -20.12 -1.36
N LEU A 463 -10.02 -21.03 -1.66
CA LEU A 463 -8.73 -20.71 -2.26
C LEU A 463 -8.71 -21.29 -3.66
N TYR A 464 -8.01 -20.62 -4.58
CA TYR A 464 -7.87 -21.03 -5.98
C TYR A 464 -6.58 -20.44 -6.55
N ASP A 465 -6.07 -20.99 -7.66
CA ASP A 465 -4.79 -20.56 -8.25
C ASP A 465 -3.67 -20.45 -7.21
N ASN A 466 -3.47 -21.54 -6.44
CA ASN A 466 -2.46 -21.65 -5.37
C ASN A 466 -2.85 -20.85 -4.10
N PHE A 467 -1.89 -20.44 -3.27
CA PHE A 467 -2.13 -19.64 -2.05
C PHE A 467 -1.90 -18.13 -2.24
N ARG A 468 -1.91 -17.61 -3.47
CA ARG A 468 -1.55 -16.21 -3.78
C ARG A 468 -2.38 -15.18 -2.98
N GLN A 469 -3.67 -15.47 -2.73
CA GLN A 469 -4.55 -14.61 -1.94
C GLN A 469 -4.08 -14.45 -0.48
N LEU A 470 -3.21 -15.34 0.01
CA LEU A 470 -2.70 -15.38 1.37
C LEU A 470 -1.24 -14.90 1.47
N LEU A 471 -0.64 -14.34 0.41
CA LEU A 471 0.73 -13.82 0.47
C LEU A 471 0.96 -12.82 1.61
N PHE A 472 -0.07 -12.07 2.02
CA PHE A 472 0.00 -11.12 3.13
C PHE A 472 0.33 -11.77 4.50
N ILE A 473 0.19 -13.09 4.68
CA ILE A 473 0.57 -13.77 5.93
C ILE A 473 2.05 -14.21 5.92
N VAL A 474 2.74 -14.17 4.78
CA VAL A 474 4.12 -14.66 4.62
C VAL A 474 5.19 -13.76 5.25
N PRO A 475 5.10 -12.40 5.27
CA PRO A 475 6.16 -11.53 5.78
C PRO A 475 6.73 -11.85 7.19
N PRO A 476 5.91 -12.26 8.19
CA PRO A 476 6.42 -12.70 9.49
C PRO A 476 7.42 -13.87 9.43
N LEU A 477 7.34 -14.76 8.44
CA LEU A 477 8.29 -15.87 8.28
C LEU A 477 9.72 -15.34 8.12
N PHE A 478 9.91 -14.25 7.37
CA PHE A 478 11.20 -13.60 7.19
C PHE A 478 11.69 -12.93 8.47
N ALA A 479 10.79 -12.31 9.23
CA ALA A 479 11.13 -11.73 10.53
C ALA A 479 11.55 -12.82 11.55
N MET A 480 10.89 -13.99 11.51
CA MET A 480 11.27 -15.16 12.29
C MET A 480 12.63 -15.71 11.84
N ALA A 481 12.89 -15.81 10.54
CA ALA A 481 14.20 -16.16 10.01
C ALA A 481 15.30 -15.17 10.48
N GLY A 482 15.00 -13.88 10.52
CA GLY A 482 15.88 -12.88 11.11
C GLY A 482 16.19 -13.16 12.59
N ALA A 483 15.20 -13.58 13.38
CA ALA A 483 15.41 -13.93 14.79
C ALA A 483 16.32 -15.17 14.98
N SER A 484 16.21 -16.18 14.13
CA SER A 484 17.10 -17.35 14.18
C SER A 484 18.51 -17.02 13.71
N ILE A 485 18.67 -16.23 12.65
CA ILE A 485 19.99 -15.74 12.19
C ILE A 485 20.68 -14.94 13.30
N ASP A 486 19.94 -14.09 14.00
CA ASP A 486 20.44 -13.32 15.14
C ASP A 486 20.87 -14.21 16.30
N GLU A 487 20.12 -15.29 16.57
CA GLU A 487 20.49 -16.27 17.58
C GLU A 487 21.75 -17.04 17.16
N ILE A 488 21.79 -17.59 15.94
CA ILE A 488 22.93 -18.34 15.38
C ILE A 488 24.22 -17.50 15.41
N ALA A 489 24.13 -16.21 15.10
CA ALA A 489 25.27 -15.29 15.16
C ALA A 489 25.87 -15.17 16.57
N ARG A 490 25.13 -15.50 17.64
CA ARG A 490 25.69 -15.54 19.00
C ARG A 490 26.64 -16.72 19.20
N TRP A 491 26.38 -17.85 18.54
CA TRP A 491 27.16 -19.09 18.65
C TRP A 491 28.34 -19.11 17.68
N VAL A 492 28.11 -18.73 16.42
CA VAL A 492 29.15 -18.70 15.39
C VAL A 492 29.86 -17.36 15.45
N LYS A 493 31.11 -17.30 15.91
CA LYS A 493 31.87 -16.03 16.00
C LYS A 493 32.70 -15.71 14.76
N GLN A 494 33.12 -16.73 14.01
CA GLN A 494 33.99 -16.57 12.84
C GLN A 494 33.25 -15.89 11.68
N PRO A 495 33.72 -14.71 11.19
CA PRO A 495 33.04 -13.97 10.12
C PRO A 495 32.93 -14.74 8.80
N ALA A 496 33.98 -15.50 8.42
CA ALA A 496 33.98 -16.30 7.20
C ALA A 496 32.89 -17.38 7.21
N VAL A 497 32.71 -18.07 8.34
CA VAL A 497 31.64 -19.08 8.52
C VAL A 497 30.27 -18.41 8.42
N ARG A 498 30.07 -17.25 9.06
CA ARG A 498 28.81 -16.49 8.94
C ARG A 498 28.52 -16.11 7.49
N ALA A 499 29.51 -15.60 6.76
CA ALA A 499 29.35 -15.24 5.36
C ALA A 499 29.00 -16.47 4.50
N GLY A 500 29.68 -17.59 4.73
CA GLY A 500 29.36 -18.86 4.07
C GLY A 500 27.93 -19.34 4.36
N MET A 501 27.46 -19.25 5.61
CA MET A 501 26.08 -19.61 5.97
C MET A 501 25.05 -18.70 5.29
N VAL A 502 25.32 -17.39 5.21
CA VAL A 502 24.43 -16.45 4.50
C VAL A 502 24.39 -16.76 3.01
N ALA A 503 25.54 -17.02 2.39
CA ALA A 503 25.61 -17.42 0.99
C ALA A 503 24.82 -18.70 0.73
N LEU A 504 25.06 -19.77 1.52
CA LEU A 504 24.33 -21.03 1.43
C LEU A 504 22.81 -20.86 1.65
N GLY A 505 22.40 -19.91 2.49
CA GLY A 505 20.99 -19.62 2.73
C GLY A 505 20.30 -18.92 1.55
N LEU A 506 21.01 -18.05 0.83
CA LEU A 506 20.46 -17.29 -0.30
C LEU A 506 20.58 -18.02 -1.65
N LEU A 507 21.59 -18.87 -1.81
CA LEU A 507 21.89 -19.57 -3.07
C LEU A 507 20.69 -20.34 -3.66
N PRO A 508 19.90 -21.12 -2.89
CA PRO A 508 18.76 -21.84 -3.46
C PRO A 508 17.73 -20.91 -4.14
N GLY A 509 17.45 -19.76 -3.54
CA GLY A 509 16.54 -18.77 -4.12
C GLY A 509 17.13 -18.11 -5.37
N ILE A 510 18.40 -17.74 -5.33
CA ILE A 510 19.10 -17.12 -6.47
C ILE A 510 19.18 -18.09 -7.66
N ILE A 511 19.59 -19.35 -7.42
CA ILE A 511 19.71 -20.38 -8.47
C ILE A 511 18.33 -20.66 -9.09
N ALA A 512 17.30 -20.80 -8.26
CA ALA A 512 15.93 -20.98 -8.75
C ALA A 512 15.45 -19.79 -9.57
N GLY A 513 15.74 -18.56 -9.14
CA GLY A 513 15.38 -17.35 -9.87
C GLY A 513 15.97 -17.35 -11.27
N PHE A 514 17.28 -17.59 -11.40
CA PHE A 514 17.92 -17.67 -12.72
C PHE A 514 17.40 -18.80 -13.60
N TRP A 515 17.13 -19.97 -13.01
CA TRP A 515 16.77 -21.14 -13.80
C TRP A 515 15.29 -21.19 -14.20
N LEU A 516 14.41 -20.61 -13.39
CA LEU A 516 12.98 -20.52 -13.70
C LEU A 516 12.61 -19.29 -14.49
N HIS A 517 13.50 -18.31 -14.63
CA HIS A 517 13.22 -17.06 -15.32
C HIS A 517 12.60 -17.29 -16.71
N PRO A 518 11.50 -16.60 -17.08
CA PRO A 518 10.72 -15.58 -16.35
C PRO A 518 9.49 -16.13 -15.57
N TYR A 519 9.49 -17.43 -15.26
CA TYR A 519 8.40 -18.17 -14.60
C TYR A 519 8.69 -18.48 -13.12
N GLU A 520 9.38 -17.59 -12.39
CA GLU A 520 9.76 -17.85 -10.99
C GLU A 520 8.54 -18.10 -10.07
N TYR A 521 7.35 -17.64 -10.47
CA TYR A 521 6.10 -17.83 -9.73
C TYR A 521 5.64 -19.30 -9.66
N VAL A 522 6.15 -20.19 -10.52
CA VAL A 522 5.82 -21.63 -10.46
C VAL A 522 6.73 -22.42 -9.52
N TYR A 523 7.59 -21.77 -8.75
CA TYR A 523 8.63 -22.44 -7.95
C TYR A 523 8.11 -23.45 -6.92
N TYR A 524 8.70 -24.65 -6.97
CA TYR A 524 8.70 -25.68 -5.94
C TYR A 524 10.14 -26.06 -5.58
N ASN A 525 10.37 -26.31 -4.30
CA ASN A 525 11.68 -26.66 -3.75
C ASN A 525 12.02 -28.14 -3.92
N THR A 526 13.22 -28.49 -3.46
CA THR A 526 13.81 -29.83 -3.63
C THR A 526 13.06 -30.95 -2.91
N LEU A 527 12.17 -30.66 -1.95
CA LEU A 527 11.40 -31.69 -1.24
C LEU A 527 10.42 -32.43 -2.16
N VAL A 528 10.06 -31.83 -3.29
CA VAL A 528 9.13 -32.40 -4.27
C VAL A 528 9.77 -32.54 -5.66
N GLY A 529 11.10 -32.65 -5.72
CA GLY A 529 11.82 -32.87 -6.97
C GLY A 529 12.24 -31.61 -7.73
N TRP A 530 11.93 -30.41 -7.21
CA TRP A 530 12.25 -29.10 -7.80
C TRP A 530 11.57 -28.84 -9.16
N THR A 531 10.95 -27.67 -9.36
CA THR A 531 10.18 -27.41 -10.60
C THR A 531 11.03 -27.24 -11.83
N GLY A 532 11.05 -28.21 -12.73
CA GLY A 532 11.80 -28.17 -14.00
C GLY A 532 12.76 -29.37 -14.18
N SER A 533 12.64 -30.37 -13.30
CA SER A 533 13.13 -31.73 -13.58
C SER A 533 12.26 -32.43 -14.62
#